data_AF-A6QVI8-F1
#
_entry.id   AF-A6QVI8-F1
#
_cell.length_a   1.000
_cell.length_b   1.000
_cell.length_c   1.000
_cell.angle_alpha   90.00
_cell.angle_beta   90.00
_cell.angle_gamma   90.00
#
_symmetry.space_group_name_H-M   'P 1'
#
loop_
_entity.id
_entity.type
_entity.pdbx_description
1 polymer ?
#
loop_
_entity_poly.entity_id
_entity_poly.type
_entity_poly.pdbx_seq_one_letter_code
_entity_poly.pdbx_strand_id
1 'polypeptide(L)'
;MGKFAAGSYALLGAELPEDSTVVAKLKEAGVIILGMAGLSEWAGFRASNSSNGWSAYGGQVIGAYYPRQDPAGSSSGSGVASDLGLAFAALGTETSGSIISPSQQNNIVGIKPTVGLTSRHLVIPISQHLDTVGAMARTVKDAAKLLQIIAGPDSSDNYTSAFPFDCVPDYPAACQHSALKGKRIGIPTNVLEFLSTDPAVIEPFNTAVTLLADSGAIIVRDANYSAYEEFMTSPLPVQILYADLINGIANYCSELKTNPNNIHNLSDLRHIDQTFPLEDYPDRDTRSWDEALRIGVNNTSPEFWPIYQKLLQMVGEGGVLGALLRNDLDAIVLPSNVSPLASGMAGTPMVTVPMSAWPADTKVVPSPRDLSQESQEGNTE
;
A
#
# COMPACT_ATOMS: atom_id res chain seq x y z
N MET A 1 -20.95 2.81 -12.80
CA MET A 1 -19.98 3.76 -12.19
C MET A 1 -18.60 3.44 -12.74
N GLY A 2 -17.71 4.44 -12.81
CA GLY A 2 -16.50 4.54 -13.65
C GLY A 2 -15.80 3.23 -14.07
N LYS A 3 -15.64 3.06 -15.39
CA LYS A 3 -14.83 2.01 -16.04
C LYS A 3 -13.32 2.33 -15.88
N PHE A 4 -12.83 2.40 -14.65
CA PHE A 4 -11.41 2.65 -14.38
C PHE A 4 -10.74 1.34 -14.00
N ALA A 5 -10.02 0.75 -14.95
CA ALA A 5 -9.53 -0.62 -14.84
C ALA A 5 -8.00 -0.62 -14.66
N ALA A 6 -7.55 -0.51 -13.40
CA ALA A 6 -6.14 -0.39 -13.04
C ALA A 6 -5.36 0.74 -13.74
N GLY A 7 -6.07 1.72 -14.33
CA GLY A 7 -5.47 2.83 -15.07
C GLY A 7 -5.10 2.53 -16.53
N SER A 8 -5.39 1.31 -17.01
CA SER A 8 -4.98 0.84 -18.33
C SER A 8 -6.17 0.74 -19.29
N TYR A 9 -5.91 0.98 -20.58
CA TYR A 9 -6.83 0.72 -21.68
C TYR A 9 -7.06 -0.79 -21.91
N ALA A 10 -6.14 -1.65 -21.47
CA ALA A 10 -6.24 -3.10 -21.64
C ALA A 10 -7.51 -3.70 -21.02
N LEU A 11 -8.02 -3.13 -19.94
CA LEU A 11 -9.27 -3.56 -19.31
C LEU A 11 -10.44 -2.58 -19.55
N LEU A 12 -10.29 -1.62 -20.46
CA LEU A 12 -11.36 -0.68 -20.77
C LEU A 12 -12.57 -1.41 -21.36
N GLY A 13 -13.70 -1.33 -20.67
CA GLY A 13 -14.94 -2.01 -21.06
C GLY A 13 -15.04 -3.45 -20.59
N ALA A 14 -14.04 -3.97 -19.85
CA ALA A 14 -14.20 -5.22 -19.12
C ALA A 14 -15.25 -5.05 -18.01
N GLU A 15 -16.03 -6.11 -17.77
CA GLU A 15 -17.11 -6.11 -16.77
C GLU A 15 -17.03 -7.36 -15.90
N LEU A 16 -17.16 -7.17 -14.60
CA LEU A 16 -17.33 -8.21 -13.60
C LEU A 16 -18.82 -8.56 -13.43
N PRO A 17 -19.15 -9.76 -12.93
CA PRO A 17 -20.54 -10.18 -12.72
C PRO A 17 -21.25 -9.35 -11.64
N GLU A 18 -20.50 -8.82 -10.68
CA GLU A 18 -21.01 -8.08 -9.52
C GLU A 18 -19.99 -7.07 -8.98
N ASP A 19 -20.40 -6.30 -7.97
CA ASP A 19 -19.49 -5.40 -7.24
C ASP A 19 -18.49 -6.22 -6.42
N SER A 20 -17.27 -5.68 -6.22
CA SER A 20 -16.38 -6.23 -5.19
C SER A 20 -17.03 -6.16 -3.81
N THR A 21 -16.67 -7.08 -2.92
CA THR A 21 -17.28 -7.17 -1.58
C THR A 21 -17.20 -5.86 -0.81
N VAL A 22 -16.07 -5.15 -0.90
CA VAL A 22 -15.91 -3.83 -0.23
C VAL A 22 -16.86 -2.78 -0.80
N VAL A 23 -17.12 -2.78 -2.11
CA VAL A 23 -18.08 -1.86 -2.74
C VAL A 23 -19.52 -2.25 -2.37
N ALA A 24 -19.83 -3.55 -2.33
CA ALA A 24 -21.13 -4.04 -1.90
C ALA A 24 -21.44 -3.61 -0.45
N LYS A 25 -20.49 -3.81 0.48
CA LYS A 25 -20.61 -3.36 1.89
C LYS A 25 -20.82 -1.85 2.00
N LEU A 26 -20.10 -1.05 1.20
CA LEU A 26 -20.30 0.41 1.19
C LEU A 26 -21.71 0.80 0.73
N LYS A 27 -22.22 0.17 -0.34
CA LYS A 27 -23.57 0.41 -0.85
C LYS A 27 -24.64 -0.01 0.15
N GLU A 28 -24.46 -1.16 0.80
CA GLU A 28 -25.37 -1.66 1.85
C GLU A 28 -25.42 -0.69 3.05
N ALA A 29 -24.27 -0.13 3.45
CA ALA A 29 -24.18 0.89 4.50
C ALA A 29 -24.74 2.27 4.08
N GLY A 30 -25.24 2.43 2.84
CA GLY A 30 -25.80 3.68 2.34
C GLY A 30 -24.76 4.72 1.92
N VAL A 31 -23.50 4.32 1.71
CA VAL A 31 -22.44 5.23 1.26
C VAL A 31 -22.64 5.59 -0.21
N ILE A 32 -22.56 6.90 -0.51
CA ILE A 32 -22.58 7.41 -1.88
C ILE A 32 -21.16 7.37 -2.45
N ILE A 33 -20.94 6.55 -3.47
CA ILE A 33 -19.66 6.45 -4.18
C ILE A 33 -19.59 7.56 -5.23
N LEU A 34 -18.67 8.52 -5.06
CA LEU A 34 -18.55 9.66 -5.98
C LEU A 34 -17.87 9.30 -7.31
N GLY A 35 -16.93 8.35 -7.29
CA GLY A 35 -16.18 7.96 -8.46
C GLY A 35 -15.00 7.05 -8.13
N MET A 36 -14.15 6.83 -9.13
CA MET A 36 -12.88 6.12 -9.01
C MET A 36 -11.74 7.13 -9.03
N ALA A 37 -10.76 6.96 -8.15
CA ALA A 37 -9.58 7.84 -8.12
C ALA A 37 -8.50 7.36 -9.10
N GLY A 38 -7.65 8.27 -9.56
CA GLY A 38 -6.45 7.91 -10.33
C GLY A 38 -5.45 7.11 -9.49
N LEU A 39 -4.63 6.28 -10.14
CA LEU A 39 -3.59 5.48 -9.48
C LEU A 39 -2.33 5.41 -10.36
N SER A 40 -1.21 4.97 -9.76
CA SER A 40 -0.08 4.45 -10.54
C SER A 40 -0.55 3.19 -11.25
N GLU A 41 -0.48 3.16 -12.58
CA GLU A 41 -1.01 2.06 -13.40
C GLU A 41 -0.60 0.67 -12.91
N TRP A 42 -1.56 -0.27 -12.90
CA TRP A 42 -1.38 -1.63 -12.37
C TRP A 42 -0.82 -1.63 -10.95
N ALA A 43 -1.31 -0.71 -10.13
CA ALA A 43 -0.87 -0.48 -8.77
C ALA A 43 0.67 -0.27 -8.65
N GLY A 44 1.29 0.30 -9.68
CA GLY A 44 2.72 0.55 -9.76
C GLY A 44 3.57 -0.67 -10.12
N PHE A 45 2.96 -1.80 -10.48
CA PHE A 45 3.67 -3.07 -10.69
C PHE A 45 3.75 -3.50 -12.16
N ARG A 46 3.78 -2.53 -13.08
CA ARG A 46 4.00 -2.75 -14.53
C ARG A 46 5.46 -2.55 -14.96
N ALA A 47 6.01 -1.38 -14.66
CA ALA A 47 7.19 -0.86 -15.33
C ALA A 47 8.33 -0.55 -14.35
N SER A 48 9.58 -0.62 -14.82
CA SER A 48 10.76 -0.18 -14.05
C SER A 48 11.00 1.33 -14.11
N ASN A 49 10.36 2.01 -15.06
CA ASN A 49 10.56 3.42 -15.37
C ASN A 49 9.24 4.25 -15.25
N SER A 50 8.31 3.78 -14.40
CA SER A 50 7.03 4.48 -14.17
C SER A 50 7.19 5.75 -13.33
N SER A 51 6.08 6.47 -13.13
CA SER A 51 5.96 7.57 -12.17
C SER A 51 4.73 7.34 -11.30
N ASN A 52 4.85 7.72 -10.04
CA ASN A 52 3.74 7.66 -9.09
C ASN A 52 2.54 8.46 -9.59
N GLY A 53 1.34 7.88 -9.53
CA GLY A 53 0.09 8.51 -9.93
C GLY A 53 -0.13 8.65 -11.42
N TRP A 54 0.76 8.12 -12.26
CA TRP A 54 0.54 8.07 -13.71
C TRP A 54 -0.17 6.79 -14.12
N SER A 55 -1.11 6.92 -15.05
CA SER A 55 -1.63 5.81 -15.84
C SER A 55 -2.02 6.27 -17.25
N ALA A 56 -1.98 5.35 -18.21
CA ALA A 56 -2.29 5.64 -19.60
C ALA A 56 -3.71 6.22 -19.76
N TYR A 57 -4.68 5.63 -19.06
CA TYR A 57 -6.08 6.07 -19.11
C TYR A 57 -6.34 7.29 -18.23
N GLY A 58 -5.78 7.33 -17.02
CA GLY A 58 -6.06 8.36 -16.02
C GLY A 58 -5.20 9.62 -16.11
N GLY A 59 -4.11 9.59 -16.87
CA GLY A 59 -3.10 10.64 -16.88
C GLY A 59 -2.30 10.68 -15.58
N GLN A 60 -1.66 11.83 -15.32
CA GLN A 60 -0.80 12.06 -14.15
C GLN A 60 -1.59 12.74 -13.02
N VAL A 61 -1.72 12.05 -11.89
CA VAL A 61 -2.14 12.66 -10.61
C VAL A 61 -1.00 13.51 -10.07
N ILE A 62 -1.31 14.70 -9.52
CA ILE A 62 -0.33 15.62 -8.94
C ILE A 62 -0.76 15.96 -7.51
N GLY A 63 0.19 15.98 -6.58
CA GLY A 63 -0.03 16.39 -5.19
C GLY A 63 -0.40 17.87 -5.04
N ALA A 64 -1.04 18.24 -3.94
CA ALA A 64 -1.63 19.57 -3.78
C ALA A 64 -0.71 20.62 -3.13
N TYR A 65 0.40 20.22 -2.51
CA TYR A 65 1.21 21.10 -1.66
C TYR A 65 2.36 21.80 -2.40
N TYR A 66 2.78 21.29 -3.57
CA TYR A 66 3.82 21.90 -4.38
C TYR A 66 3.55 21.72 -5.89
N PRO A 67 3.93 22.69 -6.77
CA PRO A 67 3.76 22.52 -8.22
C PRO A 67 4.38 21.21 -8.72
N ARG A 68 3.58 20.40 -9.42
CA ARG A 68 3.98 19.08 -9.94
C ARG A 68 4.47 18.10 -8.87
N GLN A 69 4.07 18.27 -7.61
CA GLN A 69 4.43 17.35 -6.52
C GLN A 69 4.13 15.89 -6.87
N ASP A 70 5.09 15.01 -6.63
CA ASP A 70 4.87 13.57 -6.66
C ASP A 70 3.82 13.17 -5.58
N PRO A 71 2.68 12.58 -5.96
CA PRO A 71 1.62 12.21 -5.01
C PRO A 71 1.92 10.93 -4.21
N ALA A 72 3.10 10.32 -4.39
CA ALA A 72 3.41 8.91 -4.12
C ALA A 72 2.37 7.97 -4.74
N GLY A 73 2.43 6.68 -4.42
CA GLY A 73 1.54 5.70 -5.04
C GLY A 73 1.57 4.34 -4.35
N SER A 74 0.73 3.41 -4.81
CA SER A 74 -0.10 3.54 -6.01
C SER A 74 -1.49 4.17 -5.81
N SER A 75 -2.02 4.29 -4.58
CA SER A 75 -3.32 4.93 -4.31
C SER A 75 -3.26 6.47 -4.36
N SER A 76 -2.59 7.01 -5.37
CA SER A 76 -2.24 8.43 -5.52
C SER A 76 -3.46 9.35 -5.51
N GLY A 77 -4.44 9.05 -6.36
CA GLY A 77 -5.66 9.86 -6.45
C GLY A 77 -6.52 9.77 -5.20
N SER A 78 -6.53 8.63 -4.49
CA SER A 78 -7.23 8.50 -3.21
C SER A 78 -6.60 9.38 -2.13
N GLY A 79 -5.26 9.48 -2.14
CA GLY A 79 -4.50 10.41 -1.32
C GLY A 79 -4.90 11.86 -1.62
N VAL A 80 -4.71 12.30 -2.87
CA VAL A 80 -4.97 13.67 -3.31
C VAL A 80 -6.46 14.06 -3.12
N ALA A 81 -7.40 13.17 -3.44
CA ALA A 81 -8.83 13.46 -3.31
C ALA A 81 -9.26 13.63 -1.84
N SER A 82 -8.67 12.85 -0.94
CA SER A 82 -8.94 12.96 0.50
C SER A 82 -8.35 14.25 1.08
N ASP A 83 -7.12 14.60 0.67
CA ASP A 83 -6.44 15.84 1.04
C ASP A 83 -7.25 17.08 0.62
N LEU A 84 -7.57 17.19 -0.67
CA LEU A 84 -8.34 18.31 -1.24
C LEU A 84 -9.81 18.37 -0.78
N GLY A 85 -10.30 17.37 -0.05
CA GLY A 85 -11.68 17.31 0.39
C GLY A 85 -12.70 17.05 -0.72
N LEU A 86 -12.27 16.45 -1.83
CA LEU A 86 -13.14 16.05 -2.94
C LEU A 86 -14.09 14.91 -2.54
N ALA A 87 -13.71 14.14 -1.52
CA ALA A 87 -14.55 13.13 -0.86
C ALA A 87 -14.39 13.21 0.67
N PHE A 88 -15.36 12.62 1.39
CA PHE A 88 -15.27 12.46 2.84
C PHE A 88 -14.07 11.59 3.25
N ALA A 89 -13.90 10.46 2.54
CA ALA A 89 -12.80 9.52 2.66
C ALA A 89 -12.70 8.75 1.33
N ALA A 90 -11.59 8.04 1.14
CA ALA A 90 -11.35 7.18 -0.02
C ALA A 90 -10.89 5.79 0.42
N LEU A 91 -11.13 4.79 -0.45
CA LEU A 91 -10.45 3.51 -0.35
C LEU A 91 -9.10 3.59 -1.06
N GLY A 92 -8.12 2.87 -0.53
CA GLY A 92 -6.86 2.57 -1.21
C GLY A 92 -6.57 1.09 -1.14
N THR A 93 -5.62 0.63 -1.92
CA THR A 93 -5.11 -0.76 -1.87
C THR A 93 -3.62 -0.74 -1.60
N GLU A 94 -3.15 -1.67 -0.77
CA GLU A 94 -1.73 -1.79 -0.48
C GLU A 94 -1.23 -3.22 -0.55
N THR A 95 -0.22 -3.43 -1.39
CA THR A 95 0.69 -4.57 -1.37
C THR A 95 1.89 -4.25 -0.46
N SER A 96 2.53 -3.10 -0.70
CA SER A 96 3.54 -2.50 0.18
C SER A 96 3.63 -0.99 -0.09
N GLY A 97 3.35 -0.17 0.92
CA GLY A 97 3.39 1.30 0.87
C GLY A 97 2.25 1.99 0.11
N SER A 98 1.46 1.29 -0.70
CA SER A 98 0.50 1.92 -1.63
C SER A 98 -0.74 2.61 -1.00
N ILE A 99 -0.93 2.55 0.31
CA ILE A 99 -1.84 3.39 1.12
C ILE A 99 -1.02 4.34 1.99
N ILE A 100 0.02 3.83 2.66
CA ILE A 100 0.84 4.58 3.62
C ILE A 100 1.62 5.71 2.96
N SER A 101 2.35 5.43 1.87
CA SER A 101 3.16 6.40 1.15
C SER A 101 2.34 7.55 0.55
N PRO A 102 1.24 7.32 -0.20
CA PRO A 102 0.41 8.42 -0.68
C PRO A 102 -0.31 9.16 0.45
N SER A 103 -0.63 8.50 1.57
CA SER A 103 -1.20 9.22 2.72
C SER A 103 -0.18 10.15 3.37
N GLN A 104 1.08 9.72 3.50
CA GLN A 104 2.19 10.55 3.96
C GLN A 104 2.39 11.77 3.06
N GLN A 105 2.53 11.57 1.74
CA GLN A 105 2.84 12.67 0.81
C GLN A 105 1.71 13.68 0.66
N ASN A 106 0.46 13.26 0.89
CA ASN A 106 -0.70 14.13 0.80
C ASN A 106 -1.22 14.56 2.17
N ASN A 107 -0.42 14.40 3.25
CA ASN A 107 -0.72 14.92 4.58
C ASN A 107 -2.09 14.48 5.14
N ILE A 108 -2.42 13.20 4.96
CA ILE A 108 -3.66 12.58 5.47
C ILE A 108 -3.36 11.31 6.26
N VAL A 109 -4.40 10.73 6.86
CA VAL A 109 -4.34 9.42 7.51
C VAL A 109 -4.57 8.31 6.50
N GLY A 110 -3.73 7.28 6.56
CA GLY A 110 -3.90 6.03 5.83
C GLY A 110 -3.89 4.85 6.79
N ILE A 111 -4.87 3.95 6.69
CA ILE A 111 -4.93 2.70 7.44
C ILE A 111 -4.80 1.55 6.45
N LYS A 112 -3.65 0.87 6.46
CA LYS A 112 -3.50 -0.46 5.88
C LYS A 112 -3.90 -1.49 6.94
N PRO A 113 -4.98 -2.25 6.78
CA PRO A 113 -5.33 -3.26 7.76
C PRO A 113 -4.45 -4.52 7.63
N THR A 114 -4.62 -5.46 8.57
CA THR A 114 -4.06 -6.81 8.45
C THR A 114 -4.53 -7.45 7.15
N VAL A 115 -3.66 -8.18 6.45
CA VAL A 115 -4.07 -8.97 5.29
C VAL A 115 -5.11 -10.00 5.76
N GLY A 116 -6.29 -10.00 5.13
CA GLY A 116 -7.44 -10.81 5.54
C GLY A 116 -8.44 -10.10 6.46
N LEU A 117 -8.21 -8.86 6.92
CA LEU A 117 -9.25 -8.14 7.67
C LEU A 117 -10.40 -7.66 6.76
N THR A 118 -10.07 -7.28 5.52
CA THR A 118 -11.00 -6.80 4.50
C THR A 118 -10.91 -7.69 3.28
N SER A 119 -12.04 -7.99 2.66
CA SER A 119 -12.07 -8.79 1.43
C SER A 119 -11.38 -8.09 0.27
N ARG A 120 -10.73 -8.90 -0.57
CA ARG A 120 -10.09 -8.52 -1.84
C ARG A 120 -10.82 -9.13 -3.04
N HIS A 121 -11.97 -9.75 -2.82
CA HIS A 121 -12.79 -10.34 -3.87
C HIS A 121 -13.11 -9.29 -4.94
N LEU A 122 -12.82 -9.63 -6.20
CA LEU A 122 -12.96 -8.78 -7.39
C LEU A 122 -12.20 -7.45 -7.33
N VAL A 123 -11.10 -7.38 -6.56
CA VAL A 123 -10.10 -6.32 -6.65
C VAL A 123 -8.96 -6.83 -7.56
N ILE A 124 -8.48 -5.99 -8.49
CA ILE A 124 -7.35 -6.36 -9.36
C ILE A 124 -6.11 -6.60 -8.48
N PRO A 125 -5.51 -7.80 -8.51
CA PRO A 125 -4.48 -8.18 -7.55
C PRO A 125 -3.05 -7.87 -8.03
N ILE A 126 -2.13 -7.73 -7.08
CA ILE A 126 -0.69 -7.97 -7.25
C ILE A 126 -0.30 -9.25 -6.50
N SER A 127 -0.58 -9.31 -5.20
CA SER A 127 -0.18 -10.42 -4.33
C SER A 127 -1.27 -10.80 -3.35
N GLN A 128 -1.83 -12.01 -3.48
CA GLN A 128 -2.79 -12.52 -2.51
C GLN A 128 -2.22 -12.66 -1.09
N HIS A 129 -0.89 -12.70 -0.94
CA HIS A 129 -0.26 -12.78 0.37
C HIS A 129 -0.11 -11.43 1.07
N LEU A 130 -0.19 -10.32 0.32
CA LEU A 130 0.18 -8.99 0.81
C LEU A 130 -0.91 -7.93 0.60
N ASP A 131 -1.73 -8.10 -0.43
CA ASP A 131 -2.76 -7.14 -0.82
C ASP A 131 -3.82 -7.01 0.26
N THR A 132 -4.26 -5.78 0.46
CA THR A 132 -5.41 -5.46 1.30
C THR A 132 -6.05 -4.15 0.88
N VAL A 133 -7.34 -3.98 1.19
CA VAL A 133 -8.08 -2.75 0.95
C VAL A 133 -8.15 -1.97 2.25
N GLY A 134 -7.71 -0.72 2.23
CA GLY A 134 -7.70 0.13 3.43
C GLY A 134 -8.41 1.45 3.23
N ALA A 135 -8.37 2.26 4.29
CA ALA A 135 -9.08 3.53 4.37
C ALA A 135 -8.10 4.70 4.38
N MET A 136 -8.44 5.76 3.64
CA MET A 136 -7.69 7.01 3.56
C MET A 136 -8.64 8.17 3.87
N ALA A 137 -8.29 9.01 4.85
CA ALA A 137 -9.12 10.15 5.25
C ALA A 137 -8.28 11.23 5.95
N ARG A 138 -8.83 12.44 6.14
CA ARG A 138 -8.13 13.53 6.83
C ARG A 138 -7.97 13.33 8.34
N THR A 139 -8.72 12.40 8.95
CA THR A 139 -8.64 12.11 10.39
C THR A 139 -8.64 10.61 10.66
N VAL A 140 -8.01 10.20 11.77
CA VAL A 140 -7.97 8.78 12.20
C VAL A 140 -9.38 8.24 12.42
N LYS A 141 -10.25 9.03 13.02
CA LYS A 141 -11.63 8.60 13.32
C LYS A 141 -12.45 8.41 12.04
N ASP A 142 -12.24 9.23 11.02
CA ASP A 142 -12.96 9.08 9.74
C ASP A 142 -12.45 7.89 8.93
N ALA A 143 -11.12 7.65 8.92
CA ALA A 143 -10.57 6.42 8.35
C ALA A 143 -11.07 5.17 9.08
N ALA A 144 -11.17 5.22 10.42
CA ALA A 144 -11.73 4.12 11.23
C ALA A 144 -13.22 3.85 10.94
N LYS A 145 -14.03 4.88 10.68
CA LYS A 145 -15.44 4.70 10.27
C LYS A 145 -15.54 4.00 8.92
N LEU A 146 -14.67 4.34 7.97
CA LEU A 146 -14.66 3.68 6.67
C LEU A 146 -14.20 2.21 6.80
N LEU A 147 -13.14 1.96 7.59
CA LEU A 147 -12.67 0.61 7.89
C LEU A 147 -13.76 -0.25 8.55
N GLN A 148 -14.53 0.32 9.49
CA GLN A 148 -15.65 -0.35 10.16
C GLN A 148 -16.64 -0.98 9.17
N ILE A 149 -16.91 -0.29 8.06
CA ILE A 149 -17.88 -0.73 7.06
C ILE A 149 -17.34 -1.90 6.22
N ILE A 150 -16.06 -1.86 5.84
CA ILE A 150 -15.49 -2.82 4.89
C ILE A 150 -14.88 -4.07 5.56
N ALA A 151 -14.56 -4.00 6.85
CA ALA A 151 -13.95 -5.10 7.60
C ALA A 151 -14.88 -6.30 7.79
N GLY A 152 -14.29 -7.46 8.09
CA GLY A 152 -14.98 -8.69 8.45
C GLY A 152 -15.00 -9.74 7.34
N PRO A 153 -15.48 -10.95 7.67
CA PRO A 153 -15.37 -12.14 6.85
C PRO A 153 -16.12 -12.00 5.51
N ASP A 154 -15.63 -12.75 4.53
CA ASP A 154 -16.19 -12.93 3.19
C ASP A 154 -15.86 -14.33 2.67
N SER A 155 -16.88 -15.11 2.33
CA SER A 155 -16.69 -16.46 1.77
C SER A 155 -15.98 -16.47 0.42
N SER A 156 -15.99 -15.35 -0.30
CA SER A 156 -15.32 -15.21 -1.60
C SER A 156 -13.84 -14.83 -1.48
N ASP A 157 -13.33 -14.65 -0.26
CA ASP A 157 -11.92 -14.40 0.03
C ASP A 157 -11.44 -15.23 1.23
N ASN A 158 -10.68 -16.29 0.94
CA ASN A 158 -10.20 -17.25 1.92
C ASN A 158 -9.30 -16.64 3.01
N TYR A 159 -8.63 -15.50 2.78
CA TYR A 159 -7.82 -14.89 3.85
C TYR A 159 -8.69 -14.34 4.97
N THR A 160 -9.93 -13.96 4.66
CA THR A 160 -10.85 -13.45 5.66
C THR A 160 -11.40 -14.55 6.57
N SER A 161 -11.19 -15.83 6.25
CA SER A 161 -11.57 -16.93 7.14
C SER A 161 -10.71 -16.99 8.42
N ALA A 162 -9.56 -16.29 8.43
CA ALA A 162 -8.71 -16.15 9.60
C ALA A 162 -9.20 -15.04 10.57
N PHE A 163 -10.34 -14.39 10.27
CA PHE A 163 -10.92 -13.36 11.13
C PHE A 163 -11.23 -13.94 12.53
N PRO A 164 -10.58 -13.43 13.60
CA PRO A 164 -10.56 -14.13 14.89
C PRO A 164 -11.71 -13.73 15.83
N PHE A 165 -12.61 -12.86 15.40
CA PHE A 165 -13.67 -12.28 16.24
C PHE A 165 -15.05 -12.72 15.77
N ASP A 166 -16.01 -12.83 16.70
CA ASP A 166 -17.41 -13.12 16.35
C ASP A 166 -18.07 -11.97 15.57
N CYS A 167 -17.58 -10.74 15.76
CA CYS A 167 -18.04 -9.54 15.06
C CYS A 167 -16.91 -8.54 14.90
N VAL A 168 -17.07 -7.59 13.98
CA VAL A 168 -16.11 -6.51 13.75
C VAL A 168 -16.04 -5.61 15.00
N PRO A 169 -14.86 -5.44 15.63
CA PRO A 169 -14.70 -4.50 16.74
C PRO A 169 -15.09 -3.07 16.34
N ASP A 170 -15.53 -2.27 17.31
CA ASP A 170 -15.87 -0.85 17.09
C ASP A 170 -14.59 -0.01 16.97
N TYR A 171 -14.08 0.14 15.75
CA TYR A 171 -12.86 0.91 15.47
C TYR A 171 -13.02 2.41 15.77
N PRO A 172 -14.14 3.09 15.40
CA PRO A 172 -14.35 4.49 15.78
C PRO A 172 -14.37 4.73 17.30
N ALA A 173 -14.84 3.77 18.11
CA ALA A 173 -14.83 3.87 19.57
C ALA A 173 -13.44 3.70 20.19
N ALA A 174 -12.51 3.05 19.48
CA ALA A 174 -11.11 2.94 19.90
C ALA A 174 -10.35 4.28 19.80
N CYS A 175 -10.86 5.26 19.05
CA CYS A 175 -10.27 6.59 18.93
C CYS A 175 -10.50 7.45 20.19
N GLN A 176 -9.74 7.19 21.25
CA GLN A 176 -9.83 7.88 22.55
C GLN A 176 -8.57 8.70 22.84
N HIS A 177 -8.73 9.92 23.34
CA HIS A 177 -7.62 10.81 23.68
C HIS A 177 -6.66 10.23 24.73
N SER A 178 -7.16 9.38 25.64
CA SER A 178 -6.36 8.77 26.71
C SER A 178 -5.74 7.41 26.35
N ALA A 179 -5.93 6.91 25.12
CA ALA A 179 -5.61 5.53 24.75
C ALA A 179 -4.11 5.19 24.87
N LEU A 180 -3.23 6.18 24.76
CA LEU A 180 -1.77 6.04 24.83
C LEU A 180 -1.24 5.81 26.25
N LYS A 181 -2.02 6.16 27.30
CA LYS A 181 -1.55 6.02 28.68
C LYS A 181 -1.19 4.57 29.00
N GLY A 182 0.07 4.35 29.39
CA GLY A 182 0.61 3.04 29.72
C GLY A 182 0.93 2.14 28.53
N LYS A 183 0.71 2.59 27.29
CA LYS A 183 1.05 1.80 26.09
C LYS A 183 2.55 1.78 25.86
N ARG A 184 3.10 0.62 25.51
CA ARG A 184 4.52 0.40 25.22
C ARG A 184 4.75 0.51 23.73
N ILE A 185 5.48 1.53 23.31
CA ILE A 185 5.73 1.83 21.89
C ILE A 185 7.21 1.63 21.59
N GLY A 186 7.50 0.71 20.68
CA GLY A 186 8.86 0.40 20.25
C GLY A 186 9.35 1.27 19.11
N ILE A 187 10.66 1.56 19.12
CA ILE A 187 11.37 2.19 18.01
C ILE A 187 12.54 1.27 17.62
N PRO A 188 12.49 0.61 16.45
CA PRO A 188 13.60 -0.20 15.95
C PRO A 188 14.68 0.73 15.39
N THR A 189 15.73 0.98 16.18
CA THR A 189 16.83 1.90 15.84
C THR A 189 17.60 1.41 14.63
N ASN A 190 17.79 0.09 14.48
CA ASN A 190 18.47 -0.48 13.32
C ASN A 190 17.74 -0.22 11.98
N VAL A 191 16.42 -0.02 12.00
CA VAL A 191 15.65 0.35 10.81
C VAL A 191 15.89 1.82 10.44
N LEU A 192 15.95 2.71 11.44
CA LEU A 192 16.20 4.14 11.23
C LEU A 192 17.62 4.40 10.71
N GLU A 193 18.60 3.66 11.23
CA GLU A 193 20.01 3.76 10.87
C GLU A 193 20.28 3.27 9.44
N PHE A 194 19.64 2.18 9.02
CA PHE A 194 19.89 1.56 7.71
C PHE A 194 19.55 2.48 6.54
N LEU A 195 18.56 3.35 6.69
CA LEU A 195 18.02 4.17 5.59
C LEU A 195 18.55 5.62 5.59
N SER A 196 19.53 5.95 6.45
CA SER A 196 20.13 7.29 6.57
C SER A 196 19.08 8.39 6.46
N THR A 197 18.12 8.36 7.39
CA THR A 197 16.92 9.20 7.31
C THR A 197 17.26 10.68 7.44
N ASP A 198 16.76 11.47 6.48
CA ASP A 198 16.97 12.92 6.36
C ASP A 198 16.61 13.65 7.69
N PRO A 199 17.42 14.63 8.16
CA PRO A 199 17.07 15.45 9.32
C PRO A 199 15.66 16.05 9.27
N ALA A 200 15.19 16.46 8.09
CA ALA A 200 13.84 16.99 7.89
C ALA A 200 12.72 15.95 8.12
N VAL A 201 13.06 14.66 8.20
CA VAL A 201 12.15 13.58 8.62
C VAL A 201 12.38 13.19 10.08
N ILE A 202 13.64 13.06 10.51
CA ILE A 202 13.97 12.58 11.86
C ILE A 202 13.63 13.59 12.96
N GLU A 203 13.78 14.88 12.72
CA GLU A 203 13.44 15.91 13.71
C GLU A 203 11.92 15.95 14.00
N PRO A 204 11.03 16.00 13.00
CA PRO A 204 9.58 15.84 13.23
C PRO A 204 9.22 14.49 13.86
N PHE A 205 9.87 13.40 13.46
CA PHE A 205 9.64 12.09 14.06
C PHE A 205 9.98 12.07 15.54
N ASN A 206 11.14 12.62 15.95
CA ASN A 206 11.53 12.73 17.34
C ASN A 206 10.55 13.63 18.14
N THR A 207 10.02 14.68 17.51
CA THR A 207 8.97 15.51 18.09
C THR A 207 7.69 14.69 18.33
N ALA A 208 7.27 13.88 17.37
CA ALA A 208 6.13 12.98 17.51
C ALA A 208 6.35 11.93 18.61
N VAL A 209 7.56 11.37 18.74
CA VAL A 209 7.92 10.44 19.82
C VAL A 209 7.80 11.11 21.19
N THR A 210 8.25 12.36 21.33
CA THR A 210 8.06 13.14 22.56
C THR A 210 6.58 13.33 22.88
N LEU A 211 5.74 13.67 21.88
CA LEU A 211 4.30 13.79 22.07
C LEU A 211 3.64 12.48 22.52
N LEU A 212 4.08 11.34 22.00
CA LEU A 212 3.62 10.02 22.46
C LEU A 212 3.99 9.79 23.94
N ALA A 213 5.22 10.11 24.33
CA ALA A 213 5.69 9.98 25.72
C ALA A 213 4.92 10.90 26.67
N ASP A 214 4.74 12.17 26.30
CA ASP A 214 3.98 13.17 27.07
C ASP A 214 2.50 12.78 27.20
N SER A 215 1.96 12.04 26.23
CA SER A 215 0.61 11.45 26.27
C SER A 215 0.52 10.19 27.16
N GLY A 216 1.63 9.81 27.82
CA GLY A 216 1.69 8.73 28.79
C GLY A 216 2.11 7.38 28.20
N ALA A 217 2.59 7.31 26.96
CA ALA A 217 3.18 6.11 26.41
C ALA A 217 4.59 5.87 26.98
N ILE A 218 4.95 4.60 27.12
CA ILE A 218 6.29 4.15 27.49
C ILE A 218 7.07 3.90 26.20
N ILE A 219 8.08 4.72 25.92
CA ILE A 219 8.91 4.57 24.73
C ILE A 219 10.02 3.56 25.00
N VAL A 220 10.07 2.51 24.19
CA VAL A 220 11.10 1.47 24.23
C VAL A 220 11.99 1.64 23.00
N ARG A 221 13.21 2.13 23.22
CA ARG A 221 14.22 2.22 22.16
C ARG A 221 14.86 0.84 21.93
N ASP A 222 15.51 0.69 20.78
CA ASP A 222 16.22 -0.53 20.38
C ASP A 222 15.31 -1.77 20.27
N ALA A 223 14.04 -1.56 19.90
CA ALA A 223 13.09 -2.62 19.59
C ALA A 223 13.39 -3.28 18.23
N ASN A 224 14.64 -3.72 18.05
CA ASN A 224 15.24 -4.00 16.75
C ASN A 224 14.67 -5.23 16.05
N TYR A 225 14.68 -5.13 14.73
CA TYR A 225 14.34 -6.23 13.82
C TYR A 225 15.60 -7.07 13.60
N SER A 226 15.65 -8.27 14.17
CA SER A 226 16.83 -9.14 14.19
C SER A 226 17.24 -9.66 12.80
N ALA A 227 16.34 -9.66 11.82
CA ALA A 227 16.61 -10.09 10.45
C ALA A 227 16.53 -8.94 9.43
N TYR A 228 16.60 -7.67 9.86
CA TYR A 228 16.36 -6.54 8.96
C TYR A 228 17.41 -6.40 7.85
N GLU A 229 18.68 -6.57 8.16
CA GLU A 229 19.76 -6.52 7.16
C GLU A 229 19.62 -7.64 6.12
N GLU A 230 19.31 -8.86 6.58
CA GLU A 230 19.02 -10.00 5.70
C GLU A 230 17.83 -9.68 4.79
N PHE A 231 16.75 -9.13 5.36
CA PHE A 231 15.55 -8.73 4.61
C PHE A 231 15.87 -7.69 3.53
N MET A 232 16.59 -6.62 3.88
CA MET A 232 16.88 -5.51 2.96
C MET A 232 17.77 -5.90 1.78
N THR A 233 18.58 -6.95 1.93
CA THR A 233 19.46 -7.47 0.88
C THR A 233 18.86 -8.67 0.13
N SER A 234 17.66 -9.11 0.54
CA SER A 234 17.02 -10.32 0.02
C SER A 234 16.26 -10.06 -1.29
N PRO A 235 16.37 -10.95 -2.30
CA PRO A 235 15.51 -10.89 -3.49
C PRO A 235 14.13 -11.51 -3.25
N LEU A 236 13.90 -12.16 -2.11
CA LEU A 236 12.68 -12.93 -1.88
C LEU A 236 11.38 -12.10 -1.94
N PRO A 237 11.33 -10.84 -1.42
CA PRO A 237 10.10 -10.04 -1.49
C PRO A 237 9.57 -9.89 -2.91
N VAL A 238 10.43 -9.53 -3.87
CA VAL A 238 10.00 -9.33 -5.27
C VAL A 238 9.66 -10.66 -5.96
N GLN A 239 10.33 -11.77 -5.60
CA GLN A 239 10.01 -13.09 -6.14
C GLN A 239 8.59 -13.55 -5.76
N ILE A 240 8.15 -13.26 -4.53
CA ILE A 240 6.77 -13.53 -4.10
C ILE A 240 5.76 -12.73 -4.91
N LEU A 241 6.03 -11.43 -5.12
CA LEU A 241 5.16 -10.57 -5.92
C LEU A 241 5.03 -11.07 -7.36
N TYR A 242 6.14 -11.43 -8.01
CA TYR A 242 6.12 -11.99 -9.36
C TYR A 242 5.32 -13.28 -9.43
N ALA A 243 5.55 -14.19 -8.47
CA ALA A 243 4.88 -15.48 -8.45
C ALA A 243 3.37 -15.35 -8.23
N ASP A 244 2.95 -14.47 -7.32
CA ASP A 244 1.53 -14.22 -7.10
C ASP A 244 0.86 -13.51 -8.27
N LEU A 245 1.52 -12.54 -8.89
CA LEU A 245 0.96 -11.77 -10.00
C LEU A 245 0.51 -12.67 -11.16
N ILE A 246 1.31 -13.69 -11.49
CA ILE A 246 1.01 -14.62 -12.59
C ILE A 246 -0.34 -15.31 -12.38
N ASN A 247 -0.58 -15.87 -11.19
CA ASN A 247 -1.85 -16.52 -10.87
C ASN A 247 -2.96 -15.50 -10.60
N GLY A 248 -2.64 -14.40 -9.93
CA GLY A 248 -3.59 -13.37 -9.54
C GLY A 248 -4.30 -12.75 -10.75
N ILE A 249 -3.53 -12.35 -11.77
CA ILE A 249 -4.11 -11.80 -13.00
C ILE A 249 -4.97 -12.84 -13.73
N ALA A 250 -4.49 -14.09 -13.85
CA ALA A 250 -5.26 -15.14 -14.50
C ALA A 250 -6.59 -15.43 -13.77
N ASN A 251 -6.56 -15.51 -12.43
CA ASN A 251 -7.75 -15.72 -11.61
C ASN A 251 -8.72 -14.55 -11.75
N TYR A 252 -8.25 -13.29 -11.64
CA TYR A 252 -9.11 -12.12 -11.83
C TYR A 252 -9.76 -12.09 -13.23
N CYS A 253 -8.97 -12.35 -14.28
CA CYS A 253 -9.47 -12.38 -15.65
C CYS A 253 -10.53 -13.49 -15.87
N SER A 254 -10.44 -14.62 -15.15
CA SER A 254 -11.42 -15.70 -15.23
C SER A 254 -12.81 -15.31 -14.68
N GLU A 255 -12.87 -14.29 -13.82
CA GLU A 255 -14.11 -13.74 -13.28
C GLU A 255 -14.76 -12.71 -14.22
N LEU A 256 -14.10 -12.31 -15.31
CA LEU A 256 -14.66 -11.33 -16.24
C LEU A 256 -15.88 -11.89 -16.98
N LYS A 257 -17.03 -11.25 -16.78
CA LYS A 257 -18.25 -11.49 -17.55
C LYS A 257 -18.12 -10.95 -18.98
N THR A 258 -17.52 -9.77 -19.13
CA THR A 258 -17.21 -9.15 -20.42
C THR A 258 -15.71 -8.93 -20.49
N ASN A 259 -15.04 -9.50 -21.50
CA ASN A 259 -13.60 -9.42 -21.69
C ASN A 259 -13.28 -8.94 -23.13
N PRO A 260 -13.36 -7.62 -23.39
CA PRO A 260 -13.34 -7.09 -24.76
C PRO A 260 -12.00 -7.29 -25.46
N ASN A 261 -10.89 -7.33 -24.71
CA ASN A 261 -9.55 -7.53 -25.24
C ASN A 261 -9.07 -8.99 -25.12
N ASN A 262 -9.95 -9.91 -24.71
CA ASN A 262 -9.67 -11.34 -24.60
C ASN A 262 -8.40 -11.66 -23.76
N ILE A 263 -8.25 -10.97 -22.62
CA ILE A 263 -7.11 -11.12 -21.71
C ILE A 263 -7.40 -12.24 -20.70
N HIS A 264 -6.57 -13.28 -20.64
CA HIS A 264 -6.77 -14.42 -19.73
C HIS A 264 -5.66 -14.58 -18.70
N ASN A 265 -4.52 -13.90 -18.89
CA ASN A 265 -3.34 -14.05 -18.04
C ASN A 265 -2.37 -12.86 -18.24
N LEU A 266 -1.26 -12.88 -17.49
CA LEU A 266 -0.25 -11.83 -17.54
C LEU A 266 0.44 -11.69 -18.91
N SER A 267 0.55 -12.78 -19.69
CA SER A 267 1.15 -12.72 -21.03
C SER A 267 0.26 -11.98 -22.02
N ASP A 268 -1.06 -12.23 -21.98
CA ASP A 268 -2.03 -11.48 -22.79
C ASP A 268 -2.03 -10.01 -22.41
N LEU A 269 -2.04 -9.71 -21.10
CA LEU A 269 -2.01 -8.34 -20.60
C LEU A 269 -0.75 -7.60 -21.06
N ARG A 270 0.43 -8.20 -20.87
CA ARG A 270 1.70 -7.67 -21.36
C ARG A 270 1.67 -7.43 -22.87
N HIS A 271 1.09 -8.36 -23.65
CA HIS A 271 1.00 -8.19 -25.10
C HIS A 271 0.14 -6.98 -25.48
N ILE A 272 -1.00 -6.79 -24.82
CA ILE A 272 -1.86 -5.62 -25.05
C ILE A 272 -1.12 -4.33 -24.70
N ASP A 273 -0.50 -4.22 -23.52
CA ASP A 273 0.23 -3.00 -23.12
C ASP A 273 1.40 -2.69 -24.07
N GLN A 274 2.05 -3.71 -24.63
CA GLN A 274 3.14 -3.53 -25.59
C GLN A 274 2.67 -3.14 -27.01
N THR A 275 1.40 -3.38 -27.34
CA THR A 275 0.89 -3.21 -28.71
C THR A 275 -0.17 -2.11 -28.83
N PHE A 276 -0.83 -1.75 -27.75
CA PHE A 276 -1.84 -0.70 -27.72
C PHE A 276 -1.18 0.67 -27.63
N PRO A 277 -1.24 1.54 -28.66
CA PRO A 277 -0.42 2.75 -28.70
C PRO A 277 -0.64 3.75 -27.56
N LEU A 278 -1.82 3.76 -26.93
CA LEU A 278 -2.10 4.65 -25.80
C LEU A 278 -1.52 4.20 -24.47
N GLU A 279 -1.01 2.97 -24.37
CA GLU A 279 -0.33 2.44 -23.16
C GLU A 279 1.12 2.96 -23.02
N ASP A 280 1.56 3.77 -24.00
CA ASP A 280 2.82 4.51 -24.00
C ASP A 280 4.07 3.60 -24.02
N TYR A 281 3.95 2.34 -24.46
CA TYR A 281 5.09 1.44 -24.67
C TYR A 281 5.89 1.83 -25.94
N PRO A 282 7.23 1.79 -25.94
CA PRO A 282 8.12 1.35 -24.86
C PRO A 282 8.59 2.47 -23.91
N ASP A 283 8.11 3.71 -24.06
CA ASP A 283 8.51 4.80 -23.17
C ASP A 283 8.10 4.49 -21.72
N ARG A 284 6.95 3.87 -21.53
CA ARG A 284 6.52 3.18 -20.30
C ARG A 284 6.65 1.69 -20.52
N ASP A 285 7.65 1.07 -19.90
CA ASP A 285 8.01 -0.33 -20.15
C ASP A 285 7.06 -1.34 -19.46
N THR A 286 7.33 -2.63 -19.61
CA THR A 286 6.62 -3.73 -18.91
C THR A 286 7.60 -4.60 -18.13
N ARG A 287 8.72 -4.02 -17.67
CA ARG A 287 9.90 -4.77 -17.22
C ARG A 287 9.59 -5.72 -16.05
N SER A 288 8.70 -5.32 -15.14
CA SER A 288 8.29 -6.17 -14.01
C SER A 288 7.56 -7.43 -14.49
N TRP A 289 6.71 -7.29 -15.51
CA TRP A 289 5.99 -8.43 -16.09
C TRP A 289 6.88 -9.29 -16.98
N ASP A 290 7.79 -8.67 -17.74
CA ASP A 290 8.83 -9.37 -18.49
C ASP A 290 9.62 -10.30 -17.57
N GLU A 291 10.04 -9.79 -16.40
CA GLU A 291 10.83 -10.55 -15.45
C GLU A 291 10.01 -11.66 -14.76
N ALA A 292 8.76 -11.37 -14.35
CA ALA A 292 7.87 -12.38 -13.79
C ALA A 292 7.66 -13.56 -14.75
N LEU A 293 7.34 -13.28 -16.02
CA LEU A 293 7.15 -14.30 -17.05
C LEU A 293 8.45 -15.04 -17.39
N ARG A 294 9.60 -14.36 -17.36
CA ARG A 294 10.92 -14.97 -17.60
C ARG A 294 11.30 -15.95 -16.49
N ILE A 295 11.03 -15.60 -15.23
CA ILE A 295 11.27 -16.49 -14.08
C ILE A 295 10.32 -17.70 -14.16
N GLY A 296 9.05 -17.47 -14.48
CA GLY A 296 8.06 -18.54 -14.71
C GLY A 296 7.66 -19.33 -13.46
N VAL A 297 8.11 -18.91 -12.28
CA VAL A 297 7.66 -19.43 -10.98
C VAL A 297 6.38 -18.72 -10.60
N ASN A 298 5.38 -19.48 -10.19
CA ASN A 298 4.08 -18.97 -9.76
C ASN A 298 3.76 -19.49 -8.34
N ASN A 299 2.67 -19.05 -7.72
CA ASN A 299 2.40 -19.38 -6.32
C ASN A 299 1.90 -20.82 -6.07
N THR A 300 1.77 -21.62 -7.14
CA THR A 300 1.54 -23.06 -7.07
C THR A 300 2.81 -23.89 -7.34
N SER A 301 3.90 -23.24 -7.75
CA SER A 301 5.18 -23.90 -8.00
C SER A 301 5.81 -24.44 -6.70
N PRO A 302 6.50 -25.60 -6.73
CA PRO A 302 7.15 -26.18 -5.55
C PRO A 302 8.13 -25.24 -4.84
N GLU A 303 8.77 -24.33 -5.58
CA GLU A 303 9.74 -23.37 -5.10
C GLU A 303 9.11 -22.26 -4.24
N PHE A 304 7.82 -21.98 -4.43
CA PHE A 304 7.16 -20.82 -3.83
C PHE A 304 7.09 -20.90 -2.30
N TRP A 305 6.62 -22.02 -1.74
CA TRP A 305 6.40 -22.13 -0.30
C TRP A 305 7.66 -22.00 0.55
N PRO A 306 8.81 -22.63 0.19
CA PRO A 306 10.07 -22.39 0.90
C PRO A 306 10.50 -20.92 0.86
N ILE A 307 10.35 -20.24 -0.28
CA ILE A 307 10.66 -18.82 -0.43
C ILE A 307 9.77 -17.98 0.49
N TYR A 308 8.46 -18.24 0.47
CA TYR A 308 7.49 -17.51 1.26
C TYR A 308 7.69 -17.72 2.77
N GLN A 309 7.97 -18.96 3.21
CA GLN A 309 8.28 -19.26 4.60
C GLN A 309 9.54 -18.54 5.09
N LYS A 310 10.59 -18.48 4.25
CA LYS A 310 11.81 -17.72 4.58
C LYS A 310 11.55 -16.22 4.68
N LEU A 311 10.71 -15.67 3.79
CA LEU A 311 10.25 -14.28 3.91
C LEU A 311 9.53 -14.05 5.24
N LEU A 312 8.54 -14.89 5.58
CA LEU A 312 7.79 -14.79 6.84
C LEU A 312 8.67 -14.89 8.08
N GLN A 313 9.74 -15.70 8.04
CA GLN A 313 10.73 -15.73 9.13
C GLN A 313 11.44 -14.39 9.29
N MET A 314 11.87 -13.76 8.20
CA MET A 314 12.57 -12.48 8.25
C MET A 314 11.67 -11.33 8.72
N VAL A 315 10.44 -11.23 8.18
CA VAL A 315 9.55 -10.09 8.44
C VAL A 315 8.62 -10.29 9.64
N GLY A 316 8.36 -11.56 10.01
CA GLY A 316 7.59 -11.96 11.18
C GLY A 316 8.47 -12.00 12.44
N GLU A 317 8.98 -13.18 12.80
CA GLU A 317 9.81 -13.37 14.01
C GLU A 317 11.11 -12.53 13.96
N GLY A 318 11.73 -12.42 12.78
CA GLY A 318 12.88 -11.57 12.56
C GLY A 318 12.57 -10.08 12.50
N GLY A 319 11.30 -9.70 12.36
CA GLY A 319 10.85 -8.35 12.07
C GLY A 319 9.86 -7.82 13.09
N VAL A 320 8.74 -7.27 12.59
CA VAL A 320 7.76 -6.52 13.38
C VAL A 320 7.13 -7.38 14.48
N LEU A 321 6.71 -8.62 14.18
CA LEU A 321 6.03 -9.47 15.16
C LEU A 321 6.98 -9.92 16.27
N GLY A 322 8.20 -10.31 15.92
CA GLY A 322 9.19 -10.67 16.93
C GLY A 322 9.65 -9.48 17.76
N ALA A 323 9.77 -8.29 17.17
CA ALA A 323 10.10 -7.08 17.93
C ALA A 323 9.01 -6.72 18.95
N LEU A 324 7.73 -6.84 18.57
CA LEU A 324 6.60 -6.67 19.48
C LEU A 324 6.69 -7.65 20.67
N LEU A 325 6.90 -8.93 20.39
CA LEU A 325 6.94 -9.98 21.41
C LEU A 325 8.16 -9.88 22.32
N ARG A 326 9.36 -9.69 21.77
CA ARG A 326 10.61 -9.65 22.57
C ARG A 326 10.67 -8.48 23.55
N ASN A 327 9.98 -7.39 23.24
CA ASN A 327 10.05 -6.14 24.00
C ASN A 327 8.74 -5.81 24.75
N ASP A 328 7.76 -6.71 24.71
CA ASP A 328 6.43 -6.55 25.32
C ASP A 328 5.76 -5.24 24.86
N LEU A 329 5.59 -5.07 23.54
CA LEU A 329 5.10 -3.81 22.96
C LEU A 329 3.65 -3.92 22.51
N ASP A 330 2.92 -2.81 22.62
CA ASP A 330 1.59 -2.65 22.02
C ASP A 330 1.68 -2.22 20.54
N ALA A 331 2.72 -1.45 20.18
CA ALA A 331 2.91 -0.94 18.83
C ALA A 331 4.38 -0.63 18.54
N ILE A 332 4.69 -0.46 17.25
CA ILE A 332 5.96 0.07 16.77
C ILE A 332 5.69 1.36 16.00
N VAL A 333 6.55 2.36 16.18
CA VAL A 333 6.47 3.62 15.45
C VAL A 333 7.75 3.85 14.65
N LEU A 334 7.57 4.23 13.39
CA LEU A 334 8.61 4.50 12.40
C LEU A 334 8.13 5.64 11.48
N PRO A 335 9.05 6.42 10.86
CA PRO A 335 8.71 7.28 9.74
C PRO A 335 8.00 6.50 8.62
N SER A 336 6.98 7.10 8.01
CA SER A 336 6.13 6.42 7.02
C SER A 336 6.85 6.07 5.71
N ASN A 337 8.00 6.69 5.43
CA ASN A 337 8.83 6.39 4.26
C ASN A 337 9.62 5.08 4.42
N VAL A 338 9.71 4.55 5.64
CA VAL A 338 10.45 3.31 5.94
C VAL A 338 9.55 2.20 6.49
N SER A 339 8.48 2.56 7.20
CA SER A 339 7.61 1.60 7.87
C SER A 339 7.00 0.52 6.97
N PRO A 340 6.61 0.78 5.69
CA PRO A 340 5.92 -0.22 4.89
C PRO A 340 6.79 -1.40 4.45
N LEU A 341 8.12 -1.27 4.47
CA LEU A 341 9.03 -2.27 3.88
C LEU A 341 8.85 -3.66 4.51
N ALA A 342 9.22 -3.82 5.78
CA ALA A 342 9.06 -5.10 6.47
C ALA A 342 7.60 -5.35 6.90
N SER A 343 6.90 -4.32 7.41
CA SER A 343 5.54 -4.47 7.95
C SER A 343 4.49 -4.77 6.89
N GLY A 344 4.63 -4.22 5.68
CA GLY A 344 3.80 -4.55 4.52
C GLY A 344 3.99 -6.00 4.11
N MET A 345 5.24 -6.46 4.01
CA MET A 345 5.59 -7.84 3.67
C MET A 345 5.14 -8.85 4.74
N ALA A 346 5.06 -8.43 6.01
CA ALA A 346 4.54 -9.26 7.09
C ALA A 346 2.99 -9.33 7.12
N GLY A 347 2.31 -8.58 6.26
CA GLY A 347 0.85 -8.48 6.25
C GLY A 347 0.25 -7.81 7.49
N THR A 348 1.07 -7.14 8.31
CA THR A 348 0.65 -6.51 9.57
C THR A 348 -0.10 -5.18 9.34
N PRO A 349 -0.97 -4.74 10.26
CA PRO A 349 -1.66 -3.47 10.11
C PRO A 349 -0.69 -2.29 10.30
N MET A 350 -0.93 -1.21 9.56
CA MET A 350 -0.20 0.05 9.66
C MET A 350 -1.15 1.23 9.63
N VAL A 351 -0.84 2.25 10.42
CA VAL A 351 -1.53 3.53 10.40
C VAL A 351 -0.49 4.63 10.26
N THR A 352 -0.60 5.43 9.19
CA THR A 352 0.17 6.67 9.09
C THR A 352 -0.69 7.84 9.54
N VAL A 353 -0.09 8.73 10.30
CA VAL A 353 -0.72 9.96 10.79
C VAL A 353 0.20 11.12 10.45
N PRO A 354 -0.33 12.22 9.89
CA PRO A 354 0.45 13.42 9.63
C PRO A 354 1.23 13.91 10.84
N MET A 355 2.54 14.14 10.67
CA MET A 355 3.42 14.65 11.73
C MET A 355 3.88 16.09 11.48
N SER A 356 4.22 16.44 10.24
CA SER A 356 4.74 17.75 9.84
C SER A 356 4.72 17.89 8.31
N ALA A 357 5.18 19.03 7.82
CA ALA A 357 5.56 19.28 6.43
C ALA A 357 7.08 19.43 6.30
N TRP A 358 7.58 19.34 5.07
CA TRP A 358 8.96 19.69 4.73
C TRP A 358 9.25 21.18 5.04
N PRO A 359 10.48 21.52 5.50
CA PRO A 359 10.92 22.90 5.64
C PRO A 359 10.75 23.74 4.37
N ALA A 360 10.50 25.04 4.51
CA ALA A 360 10.25 25.93 3.38
C ALA A 360 11.48 26.12 2.47
N ASP A 361 12.68 25.87 2.98
CA ASP A 361 13.96 25.92 2.28
C ASP A 361 14.43 24.55 1.77
N THR A 362 13.60 23.50 1.89
CA THR A 362 13.89 22.19 1.31
C THR A 362 14.12 22.32 -0.19
N LYS A 363 15.28 21.82 -0.64
CA LYS A 363 15.62 21.78 -2.06
C LYS A 363 14.75 20.74 -2.76
N VAL A 364 14.04 21.20 -3.79
CA VAL A 364 13.21 20.37 -4.66
C VAL A 364 13.94 20.12 -5.97
N VAL A 365 13.92 18.88 -6.44
CA VAL A 365 14.50 18.43 -7.71
C VAL A 365 13.44 17.74 -8.57
N PRO A 366 13.50 17.85 -9.90
CA PRO A 366 12.60 17.10 -10.76
C PRO A 366 13.01 15.62 -10.80
N SER A 367 12.02 14.74 -10.78
CA SER A 367 12.18 13.31 -11.09
C SER A 367 12.42 13.11 -12.59
N PRO A 368 12.83 11.91 -13.04
CA PRO A 368 12.96 11.61 -14.47
C PRO A 368 11.66 11.81 -15.29
N ARG A 369 10.51 11.85 -14.61
CA ARG A 369 9.18 12.12 -15.21
C ARG A 369 8.67 13.53 -14.88
N ASP A 370 9.57 14.42 -14.48
CA ASP A 370 9.31 15.84 -14.23
C ASP A 370 8.23 16.03 -13.14
N LEU A 371 8.26 15.19 -12.10
CA LEU A 371 7.54 15.43 -10.86
C LEU A 371 8.49 16.06 -9.84
N SER A 372 8.00 17.02 -9.07
CA SER A 372 8.74 17.64 -7.98
C SER A 372 8.86 16.65 -6.82
N GLN A 373 10.10 16.41 -6.40
CA GLN A 373 10.44 15.59 -5.24
C GLN A 373 11.60 16.21 -4.47
N GLU A 374 11.74 15.80 -3.22
CA GLU A 374 12.67 16.40 -2.28
C GLU A 374 14.06 15.83 -2.54
N SER A 375 15.09 16.67 -2.52
CA SER A 375 16.44 16.20 -2.78
C SER A 375 16.93 15.36 -1.61
N GLN A 376 17.10 14.06 -1.79
CA GLN A 376 17.77 13.23 -0.80
C GLN A 376 19.28 13.49 -0.88
N GLU A 377 19.90 13.95 0.20
CA GLU A 377 21.37 14.00 0.32
C GLU A 377 21.90 12.56 0.24
N GLY A 378 22.47 12.18 -0.90
CA GLY A 378 22.96 10.81 -1.15
C GLY A 378 22.91 10.37 -2.61
N ASN A 379 22.11 11.00 -3.46
CA ASN A 379 22.08 10.76 -4.90
C ASN A 379 22.95 11.78 -5.67
N THR A 380 24.20 11.95 -5.27
CA THR A 380 25.21 12.62 -6.10
C THR A 380 26.06 11.58 -6.83
N GLU A 381 25.82 11.53 -8.15
CA GLU A 381 26.55 10.86 -9.24
C GLU A 381 26.41 9.35 -9.41
#